data_AF-A0A434DGL4-F1
#
_entry.id   AF-A0A434DGL4-F1
#
_cell.length_a   1.000
_cell.length_b   1.000
_cell.length_c   1.000
_cell.angle_alpha   90.00
_cell.angle_beta   90.00
_cell.angle_gamma   90.00
#
_symmetry.space_group_name_H-M   'P 1'
#
loop_
_entity.id
_entity.type
_entity.pdbx_description
1 polymer ?
#
loop_
_entity_poly.entity_id
_entity_poly.type
_entity_poly.pdbx_seq_one_letter_code
_entity_poly.pdbx_strand_id
1 'polypeptide(L)'
;ASVLVFAYHALAFQMPLVLLLHAVSNRRDRALEFVALLAVCSVFTSAMMALAPAEGAYAYFKPARELFSNFTADAGMWHHHVLMALRSGEPFGLIMTKGTGLVTFPSFHTALGLIVVYAARDIRALFVVLALLNAAMVVATLPEGGHHLIDVVAGIVIGVLSIIAIRIPSYVRRKADSVARSAVGSEVGR
;
A
#
# COMPACT_ATOMS: atom_id res chain seq x y z
N ALA A 1 -0.41 -5.55 -22.23
CA ALA A 1 -0.78 -4.42 -21.35
C ALA A 1 -2.02 -4.72 -20.50
N SER A 2 -3.11 -5.28 -21.04
CA SER A 2 -4.38 -5.50 -20.31
C SER A 2 -4.23 -6.25 -18.98
N VAL A 3 -3.35 -7.25 -18.89
CA VAL A 3 -3.06 -7.96 -17.63
C VAL A 3 -2.41 -7.04 -16.59
N LEU A 4 -1.49 -6.17 -17.00
CA LEU A 4 -0.82 -5.22 -16.11
C LEU A 4 -1.79 -4.14 -15.64
N VAL A 5 -2.62 -3.60 -16.54
CA VAL A 5 -3.69 -2.64 -16.21
C VAL A 5 -4.65 -3.27 -15.21
N PHE A 6 -5.08 -4.51 -15.44
CA PHE A 6 -5.93 -5.24 -14.51
C PHE A 6 -5.24 -5.40 -13.14
N ALA A 7 -3.99 -5.86 -13.10
CA ALA A 7 -3.26 -6.07 -11.86
C ALA A 7 -3.10 -4.77 -11.07
N TYR A 8 -2.84 -3.65 -11.75
CA TYR A 8 -2.74 -2.32 -11.14
C TYR A 8 -4.03 -1.92 -10.42
N HIS A 9 -5.18 -2.02 -11.10
CA HIS A 9 -6.47 -1.62 -10.55
C HIS A 9 -7.06 -2.65 -9.57
N ALA A 10 -6.67 -3.92 -9.67
CA ALA A 10 -7.15 -4.98 -8.80
C ALA A 10 -6.84 -4.72 -7.31
N LEU A 11 -5.79 -3.96 -7.00
CA LEU A 11 -5.42 -3.62 -5.62
C LEU A 11 -6.59 -2.99 -4.85
N ALA A 12 -7.37 -2.11 -5.49
CA ALA A 12 -8.53 -1.46 -4.88
C ALA A 12 -9.59 -2.46 -4.37
N PHE A 13 -9.69 -3.62 -5.03
CA PHE A 13 -10.61 -4.70 -4.64
C PHE A 13 -9.96 -5.69 -3.65
N GLN A 14 -8.64 -5.91 -3.75
CA GLN A 14 -7.91 -6.79 -2.82
C GLN A 14 -7.97 -6.28 -1.38
N MET A 15 -7.90 -4.96 -1.19
CA MET A 15 -7.91 -4.30 0.12
C MET A 15 -9.17 -4.60 0.95
N PRO A 16 -10.40 -4.30 0.48
CA PRO A 16 -11.62 -4.67 1.20
C PRO A 16 -11.79 -6.19 1.26
N LEU A 17 -11.40 -6.94 0.22
CA LEU A 17 -11.49 -8.41 0.21
C LEU A 17 -10.70 -9.02 1.37
N VAL A 18 -9.44 -8.65 1.56
CA VAL A 18 -8.59 -9.18 2.64
C VAL A 18 -9.13 -8.78 4.02
N LEU A 19 -9.60 -7.54 4.17
CA LEU A 19 -10.21 -7.09 5.42
C LEU A 19 -11.47 -7.90 5.76
N LEU A 20 -12.40 -7.99 4.82
CA LEU A 20 -13.66 -8.72 4.99
C LEU A 20 -13.41 -10.21 5.25
N LEU A 21 -12.45 -10.80 4.53
CA LEU A 21 -12.10 -12.21 4.70
C LEU A 21 -11.60 -12.49 6.13
N HIS A 22 -10.74 -11.64 6.70
CA HIS A 22 -10.30 -11.79 8.09
C HIS A 22 -11.42 -11.51 9.10
N ALA A 23 -12.28 -10.52 8.83
CA ALA A 23 -13.42 -10.20 9.68
C ALA A 23 -14.43 -11.35 9.76
N VAL A 24 -14.84 -11.91 8.62
CA VAL A 24 -15.80 -13.02 8.53
C VAL A 24 -15.19 -14.32 9.06
N SER A 25 -13.88 -14.51 8.91
CA SER A 25 -13.17 -15.66 9.50
C SER A 25 -12.96 -15.56 11.02
N ASN A 26 -13.54 -14.53 11.67
CA ASN A 26 -13.38 -14.20 13.10
C ASN A 26 -11.90 -14.04 13.53
N ARG A 27 -11.02 -13.66 12.60
CA ARG A 27 -9.58 -13.42 12.85
C ARG A 27 -9.35 -11.95 13.20
N ARG A 28 -9.97 -11.50 14.30
CA ARG A 28 -9.97 -10.09 14.72
C ARG A 28 -8.56 -9.51 14.84
N ASP A 29 -7.61 -10.28 15.39
CA ASP A 29 -6.21 -9.86 15.50
C ASP A 29 -5.57 -9.57 14.14
N ARG A 30 -5.89 -10.36 13.11
CA ARG A 30 -5.37 -10.16 11.74
C ARG A 30 -6.05 -8.99 11.04
N ALA A 31 -7.35 -8.82 11.22
CA ALA A 31 -8.07 -7.67 10.71
C ALA A 31 -7.51 -6.37 11.30
N LEU A 32 -7.30 -6.32 12.63
CA LEU A 32 -6.70 -5.17 13.31
C LEU A 32 -5.24 -4.94 12.91
N GLU A 33 -4.44 -6.00 12.79
CA GLU A 33 -3.06 -5.91 12.28
C GLU A 33 -3.05 -5.30 10.87
N PHE A 34 -3.95 -5.76 9.99
CA PHE A 34 -4.06 -5.23 8.64
C PHE A 34 -4.44 -3.74 8.65
N VAL A 35 -5.50 -3.34 9.37
CA VAL A 35 -5.90 -1.92 9.47
C VAL A 35 -4.77 -1.05 10.03
N ALA A 36 -4.06 -1.52 11.06
CA ALA A 36 -2.93 -0.80 11.63
C ALA A 36 -1.77 -0.64 10.61
N LEU A 37 -1.49 -1.67 9.80
CA LEU A 37 -0.51 -1.58 8.73
C LEU A 37 -0.92 -0.55 7.67
N LEU A 38 -2.19 -0.51 7.29
CA LEU A 38 -2.71 0.49 6.35
C LEU A 38 -2.54 1.90 6.89
N ALA A 39 -2.87 2.13 8.16
CA ALA A 39 -2.72 3.43 8.81
C ALA A 39 -1.24 3.87 8.85
N VAL A 40 -0.34 3.02 9.37
CA VAL A 40 1.09 3.34 9.48
C VAL A 40 1.73 3.55 8.11
N CYS A 41 1.41 2.69 7.13
CA CYS A 41 1.90 2.85 5.77
C CYS A 41 1.44 4.18 5.16
N SER A 42 0.16 4.54 5.35
CA SER A 42 -0.40 5.79 4.83
C SER A 42 0.27 7.01 5.46
N VAL A 43 0.58 6.96 6.76
CA VAL A 43 1.32 8.04 7.46
C VAL A 43 2.72 8.18 6.89
N PHE A 44 3.48 7.09 6.74
CA PHE A 44 4.83 7.14 6.20
C PHE A 44 4.88 7.60 4.75
N THR A 45 4.01 7.10 3.88
CA THR A 45 3.97 7.53 2.48
C THR A 45 3.54 8.98 2.35
N SER A 46 2.54 9.43 3.13
CA SER A 46 2.09 10.83 3.11
C SER A 46 3.17 11.79 3.62
N ALA A 47 3.89 11.43 4.69
CA ALA A 47 5.00 12.23 5.21
C ALA A 47 6.13 12.37 4.18
N MET A 48 6.52 11.28 3.53
CA MET A 48 7.55 11.31 2.49
C MET A 48 7.10 12.12 1.26
N MET A 49 5.84 11.98 0.84
CA MET A 49 5.27 12.76 -0.25
C MET A 49 5.30 14.26 0.04
N ALA A 50 4.98 14.65 1.29
CA ALA A 50 5.02 16.05 1.70
C ALA A 50 6.45 16.63 1.66
N LEU A 51 7.46 15.82 1.98
CA LEU A 51 8.87 16.23 1.96
C LEU A 51 9.48 16.24 0.55
N ALA A 52 9.02 15.33 -0.32
CA ALA A 52 9.54 15.17 -1.68
C ALA A 52 8.38 14.92 -2.68
N PRO A 53 7.61 15.97 -3.02
CA PRO A 53 6.46 15.83 -3.92
C PRO A 53 6.94 15.65 -5.37
N ALA A 54 7.13 14.39 -5.79
CA ALA A 54 7.59 14.03 -7.13
C ALA A 54 6.45 14.14 -8.17
N GLU A 55 6.77 14.48 -9.42
CA GLU A 55 5.79 14.60 -10.52
C GLU A 55 5.53 13.30 -11.29
N GLY A 56 6.42 12.30 -11.17
CA GLY A 56 6.36 11.02 -11.89
C GLY A 56 7.21 10.97 -13.16
N ALA A 57 7.50 9.76 -13.63
CA ALA A 57 8.40 9.49 -14.74
C ALA A 57 7.90 10.06 -16.07
N TYR A 58 6.58 10.07 -16.29
CA TYR A 58 6.01 10.57 -17.55
C TYR A 58 6.07 12.09 -17.63
N ALA A 59 5.89 12.79 -16.52
CA ALA A 59 6.08 14.24 -16.44
C ALA A 59 7.54 14.64 -16.70
N TYR A 60 8.50 13.84 -16.19
CA TYR A 60 9.93 14.08 -16.36
C TYR A 60 10.45 13.73 -17.76
N PHE A 61 10.26 12.48 -18.22
CA PHE A 61 10.84 11.99 -19.48
C PHE A 61 10.01 12.32 -20.71
N LYS A 62 8.72 12.65 -20.55
CA LYS A 62 7.79 12.99 -21.64
C LYS A 62 7.84 11.99 -22.81
N PRO A 63 7.66 10.68 -22.56
CA PRO A 63 7.70 9.67 -23.61
C PRO A 63 6.59 9.91 -24.64
N ALA A 64 6.85 9.54 -25.90
CA ALA A 64 5.86 9.60 -26.97
C ALA A 64 4.66 8.69 -26.66
N ARG A 65 3.43 9.15 -26.92
CA ARG A 65 2.17 8.48 -26.51
C ARG A 65 2.06 7.07 -27.06
N GLU A 66 2.62 6.84 -28.24
CA GLU A 66 2.63 5.58 -28.97
C GLU A 66 3.28 4.46 -28.15
N LEU A 67 4.32 4.78 -27.38
CA LEU A 67 5.08 3.83 -26.56
C LEU A 67 4.23 3.19 -25.45
N PHE A 68 3.16 3.86 -25.01
CA PHE A 68 2.28 3.39 -23.95
C PHE A 68 0.80 3.40 -24.36
N SER A 69 0.51 3.40 -25.66
CA SER A 69 -0.84 3.39 -26.25
C SER A 69 -1.70 2.20 -25.80
N ASN A 70 -1.08 1.12 -25.35
CA ASN A 70 -1.74 -0.07 -24.83
C ASN A 70 -2.19 0.02 -23.36
N PHE A 71 -1.82 1.10 -22.65
CA PHE A 71 -2.23 1.39 -21.27
C PHE A 71 -3.38 2.41 -21.23
N THR A 72 -3.89 2.74 -20.04
CA THR A 72 -5.03 3.68 -19.92
C THR A 72 -4.71 5.05 -20.53
N ALA A 73 -5.76 5.81 -20.87
CA ALA A 73 -5.64 7.10 -21.54
C ALA A 73 -4.70 8.06 -20.78
N ASP A 74 -4.87 8.12 -19.45
CA ASP A 74 -4.15 8.98 -18.51
C ASP A 74 -3.05 8.25 -17.71
N ALA A 75 -2.58 7.09 -18.22
CA ALA A 75 -1.53 6.30 -17.59
C ALA A 75 -0.33 7.18 -17.23
N GLY A 76 0.12 7.07 -15.98
CA GLY A 76 1.23 7.81 -15.41
C GLY A 76 1.07 9.33 -15.25
N MET A 77 -0.06 9.92 -15.67
CA MET A 77 -0.31 11.37 -15.61
C MET A 77 -1.61 11.76 -14.89
N TRP A 78 -2.43 10.78 -14.52
CA TRP A 78 -3.74 10.98 -13.87
C TRP A 78 -3.69 11.89 -12.62
N HIS A 79 -2.62 11.87 -11.83
CA HIS A 79 -2.47 12.72 -10.63
C HIS A 79 -1.79 14.08 -10.91
N HIS A 80 -1.20 14.27 -12.09
CA HIS A 80 -0.32 15.41 -12.38
C HIS A 80 -1.05 16.76 -12.31
N HIS A 81 -2.27 16.83 -12.84
CA HIS A 81 -3.06 18.05 -12.84
C HIS A 81 -3.39 18.55 -11.42
N VAL A 82 -3.71 17.64 -10.50
CA VAL A 82 -3.98 17.99 -9.09
C VAL A 82 -2.69 18.42 -8.39
N LEU A 83 -1.57 17.76 -8.67
CA LEU A 83 -0.26 18.16 -8.14
C LEU A 83 0.12 19.59 -8.58
N MET A 84 -0.10 19.93 -9.85
CA MET A 84 0.18 21.28 -10.36
C MET A 84 -0.72 22.33 -9.72
N ALA A 85 -2.01 22.05 -9.56
CA ALA A 85 -2.95 22.93 -8.87
C ALA A 85 -2.54 23.19 -7.40
N LEU A 86 -2.03 22.17 -6.70
CA LEU A 86 -1.52 22.35 -5.34
C LEU A 86 -0.25 23.19 -5.28
N ARG A 87 0.60 23.14 -6.31
CA ARG A 87 1.84 23.93 -6.38
C ARG A 87 1.63 25.37 -6.81
N SER A 88 0.61 25.65 -7.61
CA SER A 88 0.29 27.03 -8.05
C SER A 88 -0.27 27.89 -6.92
N GLY A 89 -0.72 27.28 -5.82
CA GLY A 89 -1.37 27.99 -4.72
C GLY A 89 -2.80 28.44 -5.05
N GLU A 90 -3.40 27.91 -6.12
CA GLU A 90 -4.78 28.21 -6.45
C GLU A 90 -5.76 27.68 -5.40
N PRO A 91 -6.93 28.34 -5.20
CA PRO A 91 -7.96 27.85 -4.30
C PRO A 91 -8.39 26.45 -4.69
N PHE A 92 -8.05 25.47 -3.85
CA PHE A 92 -8.35 24.07 -4.11
C PHE A 92 -9.51 23.60 -3.23
N GLY A 93 -10.46 22.88 -3.84
CA GLY A 93 -11.55 22.23 -3.11
C GLY A 93 -11.19 20.78 -2.80
N LEU A 94 -11.09 20.43 -1.51
CA LEU A 94 -11.04 19.03 -1.06
C LEU A 94 -12.42 18.38 -1.19
N ILE A 95 -12.76 17.96 -2.41
CA ILE A 95 -13.96 17.17 -2.66
C ILE A 95 -13.58 15.70 -2.51
N MET A 96 -14.03 15.05 -1.43
CA MET A 96 -13.70 13.65 -1.11
C MET A 96 -14.05 12.69 -2.26
N THR A 97 -15.09 12.98 -3.04
CA THR A 97 -15.51 12.20 -4.21
C THR A 97 -14.62 12.38 -5.44
N LYS A 98 -13.68 13.33 -5.41
CA LYS A 98 -12.68 13.60 -6.46
C LYS A 98 -11.24 13.37 -5.98
N GLY A 99 -11.05 12.76 -4.80
CA GLY A 99 -9.73 12.50 -4.25
C GLY A 99 -8.92 11.58 -5.16
N THR A 100 -7.94 12.12 -5.86
CA THR A 100 -6.93 11.34 -6.59
C THR A 100 -5.75 11.07 -5.67
N GLY A 101 -5.22 9.85 -5.68
CA GLY A 101 -4.00 9.52 -4.97
C GLY A 101 -2.83 10.34 -5.50
N LEU A 102 -2.43 11.37 -4.77
CA LEU A 102 -1.36 12.27 -5.18
C LEU A 102 0.03 11.66 -5.00
N VAL A 103 0.15 10.56 -4.24
CA VAL A 103 1.43 10.01 -3.80
C VAL A 103 2.17 9.34 -4.96
N THR A 104 3.11 10.06 -5.56
CA THR A 104 4.02 9.53 -6.59
C THR A 104 5.31 8.98 -5.99
N PHE A 105 5.87 9.62 -4.97
CA PHE A 105 7.02 9.09 -4.22
C PHE A 105 6.70 9.07 -2.72
N PRO A 106 6.92 7.95 -2.02
CA PRO A 106 7.24 6.59 -2.50
C PRO A 106 6.01 5.88 -3.10
N SER A 107 6.19 4.81 -3.89
CA SER A 107 5.06 4.11 -4.53
C SER A 107 4.13 3.46 -3.51
N PHE A 108 2.96 4.05 -3.30
CA PHE A 108 1.96 3.54 -2.35
C PHE A 108 1.35 2.22 -2.82
N HIS A 109 1.13 2.04 -4.13
CA HIS A 109 0.69 0.76 -4.71
C HIS A 109 1.65 -0.38 -4.35
N THR A 110 2.95 -0.15 -4.47
CA THR A 110 3.98 -1.14 -4.12
C THR A 110 3.93 -1.49 -2.63
N ALA A 111 3.86 -0.49 -1.75
CA ALA A 111 3.79 -0.70 -0.31
C ALA A 111 2.52 -1.46 0.10
N LEU A 112 1.36 -1.07 -0.44
CA LEU A 112 0.08 -1.72 -0.19
C LEU A 112 0.04 -3.16 -0.72
N GLY A 113 0.56 -3.41 -1.92
CA GLY A 113 0.64 -4.76 -2.48
C GLY A 113 1.44 -5.70 -1.59
N LEU A 114 2.57 -5.23 -1.06
CA LEU A 114 3.35 -5.99 -0.09
C LEU A 114 2.55 -6.27 1.20
N ILE A 115 1.85 -5.28 1.73
CA ILE A 115 1.02 -5.42 2.94
C ILE A 115 -0.15 -6.39 2.70
N VAL A 116 -0.79 -6.35 1.54
CA VAL A 116 -1.86 -7.27 1.14
C VAL A 116 -1.36 -8.71 1.07
N VAL A 117 -0.23 -8.94 0.41
CA VAL A 117 0.43 -10.26 0.35
C VAL A 117 0.79 -10.74 1.76
N TYR A 118 1.38 -9.87 2.57
CA TYR A 118 1.69 -10.18 3.97
C TYR A 118 0.45 -10.50 4.79
N ALA A 119 -0.66 -9.78 4.60
CA ALA A 119 -1.91 -10.03 5.32
C ALA A 119 -2.54 -11.38 4.95
N ALA A 120 -2.26 -11.92 3.76
CA ALA A 120 -2.73 -13.23 3.32
C ALA A 120 -1.83 -14.41 3.72
N ARG A 121 -0.71 -14.16 4.42
CA ARG A 121 0.32 -15.18 4.74
C ARG A 121 -0.18 -16.44 5.45
N ASP A 122 -1.28 -16.37 6.20
CA ASP A 122 -1.84 -17.52 6.91
C ASP A 122 -2.75 -18.40 6.01
N ILE A 123 -3.00 -18.01 4.76
CA ILE A 123 -3.85 -18.72 3.80
C ILE A 123 -3.03 -18.96 2.54
N ARG A 124 -2.34 -20.11 2.49
CA ARG A 124 -1.30 -20.41 1.47
C ARG A 124 -1.76 -20.19 0.02
N ALA A 125 -2.96 -20.65 -0.33
CA ALA A 125 -3.50 -20.47 -1.67
C ALA A 125 -3.70 -18.98 -2.02
N LEU A 126 -4.31 -18.22 -1.10
CA LEU A 126 -4.54 -16.79 -1.26
C LEU A 126 -3.23 -16.02 -1.30
N PHE A 127 -2.26 -16.36 -0.46
CA PHE A 127 -0.92 -15.79 -0.45
C PHE A 127 -0.25 -15.91 -1.82
N VAL A 128 -0.25 -17.11 -2.42
CA VAL A 128 0.39 -17.33 -3.74
C VAL A 128 -0.31 -16.52 -4.83
N VAL A 129 -1.65 -16.54 -4.87
CA VAL A 129 -2.42 -15.79 -5.87
C VAL A 129 -2.15 -14.29 -5.75
N LEU A 130 -2.24 -13.74 -4.53
CA LEU A 130 -2.00 -12.32 -4.30
C LEU A 130 -0.54 -11.96 -4.52
N ALA A 131 0.43 -12.83 -4.21
CA ALA A 131 1.84 -12.57 -4.46
C ALA A 131 2.13 -12.42 -5.96
N LEU A 132 1.60 -13.32 -6.79
CA LEU A 132 1.76 -13.26 -8.24
C LEU A 132 1.06 -12.02 -8.83
N LEU A 133 -0.17 -11.76 -8.38
CA LEU A 133 -0.94 -10.59 -8.84
C LEU A 133 -0.26 -9.28 -8.45
N ASN A 134 0.26 -9.17 -7.22
CA ASN A 134 0.95 -7.99 -6.75
C ASN A 134 2.35 -7.84 -7.38
N ALA A 135 3.04 -8.92 -7.72
CA ALA A 135 4.27 -8.84 -8.51
C ALA A 135 4.00 -8.24 -9.90
N ALA A 136 2.93 -8.66 -10.56
CA ALA A 136 2.49 -8.06 -11.82
C ALA A 136 2.07 -6.59 -11.65
N MET A 137 1.36 -6.26 -10.57
CA MET A 137 0.99 -4.88 -10.23
C MET A 137 2.22 -3.99 -9.99
N VAL A 138 3.26 -4.48 -9.30
CA VAL A 138 4.52 -3.75 -9.10
C VAL A 138 5.17 -3.41 -10.45
N VAL A 139 5.20 -4.37 -11.38
CA VAL A 139 5.67 -4.08 -12.75
C VAL A 139 4.77 -3.04 -13.43
N ALA A 140 3.46 -3.12 -13.24
CA ALA A 140 2.49 -2.17 -13.80
C ALA A 140 2.63 -0.75 -13.23
N THR A 141 3.17 -0.57 -12.02
CA THR A 141 3.38 0.77 -11.44
C THR A 141 4.27 1.68 -12.30
N LEU A 142 5.17 1.12 -13.11
CA LEU A 142 6.03 1.88 -14.00
C LEU A 142 5.24 2.45 -15.21
N PRO A 143 4.61 1.63 -16.08
CA PRO A 143 3.90 2.16 -17.26
C PRO A 143 2.48 2.66 -16.98
N GLU A 144 1.75 2.05 -16.04
CA GLU A 144 0.36 2.42 -15.72
C GLU A 144 0.34 3.50 -14.63
N GLY A 145 1.17 3.33 -13.60
CA GLY A 145 1.29 4.29 -12.50
C GLY A 145 2.21 5.46 -12.80
N GLY A 146 3.10 5.36 -13.80
CA GLY A 146 4.05 6.43 -14.16
C GLY A 146 5.18 6.60 -13.15
N HIS A 147 5.47 5.60 -12.33
CA HIS A 147 6.52 5.68 -11.32
C HIS A 147 7.94 5.57 -11.91
N HIS A 148 8.89 6.24 -11.27
CA HIS A 148 10.30 5.89 -11.43
C HIS A 148 10.60 4.57 -10.69
N LEU A 149 11.65 3.86 -11.11
CA LEU A 149 12.08 2.63 -10.44
C LEU A 149 12.44 2.87 -8.96
N ILE A 150 12.98 4.04 -8.62
CA ILE A 150 13.31 4.39 -7.24
C ILE A 150 12.06 4.51 -6.35
N ASP A 151 10.92 4.92 -6.92
CA ASP A 151 9.65 5.01 -6.19
C ASP A 151 9.17 3.62 -5.76
N VAL A 152 9.40 2.61 -6.59
CA VAL A 152 9.08 1.20 -6.30
C VAL A 152 9.96 0.68 -5.17
N VAL A 153 11.28 0.90 -5.25
CA VAL A 153 12.22 0.50 -4.19
C VAL A 153 11.86 1.16 -2.86
N ALA A 154 11.58 2.47 -2.87
CA ALA A 154 11.14 3.19 -1.69
C ALA A 154 9.80 2.66 -1.15
N GLY A 155 8.86 2.30 -2.03
CA GLY A 155 7.59 1.67 -1.65
C GLY A 155 7.78 0.32 -0.93
N ILE A 156 8.70 -0.52 -1.41
CA ILE A 156 9.05 -1.78 -0.73
C ILE A 156 9.61 -1.49 0.67
N VAL A 157 10.55 -0.55 0.78
CA VAL A 157 11.15 -0.15 2.06
C VAL A 157 10.09 0.30 3.04
N ILE A 158 9.16 1.16 2.61
CA ILE A 158 8.07 1.65 3.46
C ILE A 158 7.15 0.50 3.90
N GLY A 159 6.76 -0.39 2.99
CA GLY A 159 5.95 -1.54 3.34
C GLY A 159 6.62 -2.44 4.38
N VAL A 160 7.92 -2.71 4.24
CA VAL A 160 8.72 -3.47 5.22
C VAL A 160 8.79 -2.75 6.56
N LEU A 161 9.08 -1.44 6.56
CA LEU A 161 9.14 -0.64 7.79
C LEU A 161 7.79 -0.60 8.52
N SER A 162 6.68 -0.49 7.80
CA SER A 162 5.34 -0.57 8.39
C SER A 162 5.09 -1.93 9.04
N ILE A 163 5.49 -3.02 8.39
CA ILE A 163 5.40 -4.38 8.97
C ILE A 163 6.21 -4.47 10.26
N ILE A 164 7.46 -4.00 10.25
CA ILE A 164 8.34 -3.99 11.43
C ILE A 164 7.72 -3.16 12.56
N ALA A 165 7.26 -1.95 12.26
CA ALA A 165 6.67 -1.02 13.21
C ALA A 165 5.44 -1.60 13.93
N ILE A 166 4.62 -2.39 13.25
CA ILE A 166 3.46 -3.06 13.86
C ILE A 166 3.86 -4.34 14.59
N ARG A 167 4.81 -5.10 14.06
CA ARG A 167 5.16 -6.44 14.57
C ARG A 167 5.94 -6.41 15.87
N ILE A 168 6.92 -5.53 16.01
CA ILE A 168 7.78 -5.48 17.19
C ILE A 168 6.97 -5.17 18.47
N PRO A 169 6.19 -4.08 18.53
CA PRO A 169 5.41 -3.76 19.74
C PRO A 169 4.36 -4.83 20.04
N SER A 170 3.73 -5.38 18.99
CA SER A 170 2.71 -6.42 19.13
C SER A 170 3.28 -7.77 19.63
N TYR A 171 4.54 -8.06 19.31
CA TYR A 171 5.25 -9.22 19.85
C TYR A 171 5.60 -9.01 21.32
N VAL A 172 6.16 -7.85 21.66
CA VAL A 172 6.54 -7.50 23.04
C VAL A 172 5.33 -7.54 23.98
N ARG A 173 4.20 -6.94 23.57
CA ARG A 173 2.95 -6.93 24.36
C ARG A 173 2.43 -8.35 24.62
N ARG A 174 2.34 -9.19 23.59
CA ARG A 174 1.89 -10.59 23.73
C ARG A 174 2.80 -11.41 24.64
N LYS A 175 4.11 -11.21 24.57
CA LYS A 175 5.07 -11.89 25.45
C LYS A 175 4.87 -11.45 26.91
N ALA A 176 4.74 -10.15 27.18
CA ALA A 176 4.46 -9.64 28.52
C ALA A 176 3.15 -10.19 29.08
N ASP A 177 2.06 -10.19 28.29
CA ASP A 177 0.76 -10.72 28.69
C ASP A 177 0.82 -12.22 29.03
N SER A 178 1.59 -13.00 28.26
CA SER A 178 1.78 -14.44 28.52
C SER A 178 2.53 -14.73 29.83
N VAL A 179 3.57 -13.94 30.13
CA VAL A 179 4.33 -14.05 31.39
C VAL A 179 3.44 -13.69 32.58
N ALA A 180 2.69 -12.59 32.50
CA ALA A 180 1.76 -12.19 33.55
C ALA A 180 0.69 -13.25 33.84
N ARG A 181 0.11 -13.86 32.80
CA ARG A 181 -0.87 -14.96 32.97
C ARG A 181 -0.27 -16.21 33.62
N SER A 182 0.96 -16.57 33.26
CA SER A 182 1.64 -17.73 33.86
C SER A 182 1.97 -17.51 35.35
N ALA A 183 2.34 -16.28 35.74
CA ALA A 183 2.59 -15.92 37.12
C ALA A 183 1.32 -16.02 37.97
N VAL A 184 0.21 -15.44 37.51
CA VAL A 184 -1.10 -15.52 38.19
C VAL A 184 -1.59 -16.96 38.32
N GLY A 185 -1.44 -17.78 37.26
CA GLY A 185 -1.82 -19.19 37.32
C GLY A 185 -1.01 -20.02 38.33
N SER A 186 0.25 -19.65 38.57
CA SER A 186 1.10 -20.30 39.57
C SER A 186 0.76 -19.91 41.02
N GLU A 187 0.20 -18.71 41.23
CA GLU A 187 -0.26 -18.24 42.54
C GLU A 187 -1.63 -18.83 42.92
N VAL A 188 -2.54 -18.99 41.97
CA VAL A 188 -3.87 -19.58 42.21
C VAL A 188 -3.82 -21.10 42.44
N GLY A 189 -2.76 -21.77 41.98
CA GLY A 189 -2.57 -23.22 42.16
C GLY A 189 -1.84 -23.63 43.45
N ARG A 190 -1.49 -22.67 44.31
CA ARG A 190 -0.87 -22.89 45.63
C ARG A 190 -1.87 -22.62 46.73
#